data_AF-A0AA88LJP4-F1
#
_entry.id   AF-A0AA88LJP4-F1
#
_cell.length_a   1.000
_cell.length_b   1.000
_cell.length_c   1.000
_cell.angle_alpha   90.00
_cell.angle_beta   90.00
_cell.angle_gamma   90.00
#
_symmetry.space_group_name_H-M   'P 1'
#
loop_
_entity.id
_entity.type
_entity.pdbx_description
1 polymer ?
#
loop_
_entity_poly.entity_id
_entity_poly.type
_entity_poly.pdbx_seq_one_letter_code
_entity_poly.pdbx_strand_id
1 'polypeptide(L)'
;MDGSVTKMPTTLPPSQPSGPSCGEIHCHGRGTCVVPPGGGSDLVCDCKLGYRGDSCEDTINGALSVPLTLSVLAVIIGLVILAFVLAKLKRNKKKEHRRIVEAQRGYNTAE
;
A
#
# COMPACT_ATOMS: atom_id res chain seq x y z
N MET A 1 -51.54 40.22 -12.87
CA MET A 1 -52.01 39.18 -11.95
C MET A 1 -50.82 38.69 -11.17
N ASP A 2 -50.83 38.96 -9.87
CA ASP A 2 -49.89 38.51 -8.86
C ASP A 2 -50.29 37.10 -8.39
N GLY A 3 -49.31 36.23 -8.11
CA GLY A 3 -49.52 34.93 -7.47
C GLY A 3 -48.69 33.80 -8.11
N SER A 4 -48.06 32.87 -7.39
CA SER A 4 -47.94 32.66 -5.96
C SER A 4 -46.75 31.72 -5.73
N VAL A 5 -45.92 32.03 -4.74
CA VAL A 5 -45.02 31.07 -4.10
C VAL A 5 -45.85 29.91 -3.55
N THR A 6 -45.63 28.67 -4.04
CA THR A 6 -46.11 27.47 -3.35
C THR A 6 -45.04 26.38 -3.32
N LYS A 7 -44.64 26.12 -2.07
CA LYS A 7 -43.84 25.06 -1.46
C LYS A 7 -43.61 23.75 -2.22
N MET A 8 -42.38 23.28 -2.07
CA MET A 8 -41.88 21.93 -2.27
C MET A 8 -42.66 20.90 -1.43
N PRO A 9 -42.91 19.69 -1.97
CA PRO A 9 -42.83 18.47 -1.20
C PRO A 9 -41.59 17.69 -1.64
N THR A 10 -40.73 17.42 -0.66
CA THR A 10 -39.64 16.44 -0.71
C THR A 10 -40.12 15.09 -1.26
N THR A 11 -39.63 14.70 -2.43
CA THR A 11 -39.58 13.31 -2.90
C THR A 11 -38.22 13.06 -3.58
N LEU A 12 -37.19 12.74 -2.78
CA LEU A 12 -36.01 11.93 -3.19
C LEU A 12 -36.39 10.43 -3.05
N PRO A 13 -35.72 9.37 -3.63
CA PRO A 13 -34.42 9.24 -4.38
C PRO A 13 -34.51 8.22 -5.59
N PRO A 14 -33.43 7.64 -6.20
CA PRO A 14 -31.98 7.83 -6.03
C PRO A 14 -31.17 8.15 -7.31
N SER A 15 -29.93 8.57 -7.07
CA SER A 15 -28.77 8.47 -7.98
C SER A 15 -28.81 9.22 -9.32
N GLN A 16 -28.51 10.52 -9.29
CA GLN A 16 -27.43 11.06 -10.14
C GLN A 16 -27.12 12.49 -9.70
N PRO A 17 -26.07 12.69 -8.89
CA PRO A 17 -25.57 14.03 -8.65
C PRO A 17 -24.67 14.38 -9.84
N SER A 18 -25.22 15.01 -10.88
CA SER A 18 -24.42 15.69 -11.91
C SER A 18 -23.92 17.06 -11.43
N GLY A 19 -23.67 17.18 -10.12
CA GLY A 19 -23.33 18.42 -9.43
C GLY A 19 -22.12 18.26 -8.51
N PRO A 20 -21.61 19.39 -7.95
CA PRO A 20 -20.41 19.42 -7.10
C PRO A 20 -20.45 18.43 -5.93
N SER A 21 -21.64 18.04 -5.48
CA SER A 21 -21.86 17.05 -4.42
C SER A 21 -21.45 15.61 -4.81
N CYS A 22 -21.43 15.23 -6.09
CA CYS A 22 -20.96 13.89 -6.48
C CYS A 22 -19.45 13.77 -6.39
N GLY A 23 -18.73 14.79 -6.85
CA GLY A 23 -17.28 14.83 -6.69
C GLY A 23 -16.89 14.71 -5.22
N GLU A 24 -17.65 15.36 -4.33
CA GLU A 24 -17.40 15.35 -2.88
C GLU A 24 -17.81 14.04 -2.18
N ILE A 25 -18.99 13.52 -2.46
CA ILE A 25 -19.55 12.34 -1.77
C ILE A 25 -19.09 11.02 -2.42
N HIS A 26 -19.04 10.96 -3.75
CA HIS A 26 -18.77 9.73 -4.49
C HIS A 26 -17.29 9.61 -4.85
N CYS A 27 -16.65 10.70 -5.30
CA CYS A 27 -15.22 10.72 -5.64
C CYS A 27 -14.34 11.27 -4.50
N HIS A 28 -14.82 11.23 -3.25
CA HIS A 28 -14.09 11.67 -2.04
C HIS A 28 -13.52 13.11 -2.09
N GLY A 29 -14.14 14.00 -2.87
CA GLY A 29 -13.67 15.37 -3.15
C GLY A 29 -12.43 15.44 -4.06
N ARG A 30 -11.97 14.30 -4.58
CA ARG A 30 -10.73 14.14 -5.34
C ARG A 30 -10.96 13.92 -6.84
N GLY A 31 -12.21 13.95 -7.29
CA GLY A 31 -12.57 13.81 -8.69
C GLY A 31 -13.90 14.46 -9.04
N THR A 32 -14.27 14.34 -10.31
CA THR A 32 -15.55 14.80 -10.86
C THR A 32 -16.28 13.64 -11.50
N CYS A 33 -17.58 13.54 -11.25
CA CYS A 33 -18.40 12.48 -11.82
C CYS A 33 -18.71 12.74 -13.30
N VAL A 34 -18.35 11.81 -14.18
CA VAL A 34 -18.56 11.89 -15.63
C VAL A 34 -19.30 10.65 -16.14
N VAL A 35 -20.08 10.82 -17.20
CA VAL A 35 -20.78 9.69 -17.85
C VAL A 35 -19.77 8.98 -18.77
N PRO A 36 -19.62 7.65 -18.67
CA PRO A 36 -18.66 6.92 -19.48
C PRO A 36 -18.97 7.03 -20.98
N PRO A 37 -17.94 7.08 -21.85
CA PRO A 37 -18.09 7.16 -23.29
C PRO A 37 -18.64 5.84 -23.82
N GLY A 38 -19.97 5.74 -23.86
CA GLY A 38 -20.70 4.50 -24.14
C GLY A 38 -22.16 4.53 -23.71
N GLY A 39 -22.58 5.55 -22.94
CA GLY A 39 -23.99 5.74 -22.58
C GLY A 39 -24.49 4.72 -21.58
N GLY A 40 -23.75 4.53 -20.48
CA GLY A 40 -24.20 3.75 -19.31
C GLY A 40 -24.83 4.64 -18.24
N SER A 41 -25.72 4.06 -17.43
CA SER A 41 -26.25 4.69 -16.21
C SER A 41 -25.24 4.72 -15.06
N ASP A 42 -24.12 4.01 -15.20
CA ASP A 42 -23.04 3.99 -14.22
C ASP A 42 -22.19 5.25 -14.37
N LEU A 43 -22.12 6.02 -13.30
CA LEU A 43 -21.38 7.27 -13.22
C LEU A 43 -19.93 6.94 -12.83
N VAL A 44 -18.96 7.38 -13.62
CA VAL A 44 -17.55 7.10 -13.35
C VAL A 44 -16.87 8.35 -12.79
N CYS A 45 -15.96 8.19 -11.83
CA CYS A 45 -15.16 9.30 -11.32
C CYS A 45 -13.95 9.60 -12.23
N ASP A 46 -13.87 10.82 -12.73
CA ASP A 46 -12.66 11.41 -13.32
C ASP A 46 -11.79 11.98 -12.18
N CYS A 47 -10.71 11.27 -11.85
CA CYS A 47 -9.86 11.59 -10.71
C CYS A 47 -8.82 12.67 -11.04
N LYS A 48 -8.57 13.56 -10.07
CA LYS A 48 -7.46 14.53 -10.17
C LYS A 48 -6.12 13.83 -10.28
N LEU A 49 -5.17 14.50 -10.94
CA LEU A 49 -3.81 13.98 -11.17
C LEU A 49 -3.17 13.48 -9.87
N GLY A 50 -2.75 12.21 -9.86
CA GLY A 50 -2.17 11.56 -8.69
C GLY A 50 -3.14 10.70 -7.87
N TYR A 51 -4.42 10.59 -8.29
CA TYR A 51 -5.43 9.70 -7.69
C TYR A 51 -5.91 8.63 -8.68
N ARG A 52 -6.32 7.46 -8.17
CA ARG A 52 -6.84 6.31 -8.91
C ARG A 52 -7.89 5.56 -8.07
N GLY A 53 -8.57 4.60 -8.68
CA GLY A 53 -9.64 3.80 -8.07
C GLY A 53 -11.00 4.29 -8.55
N ASP A 54 -12.03 3.47 -8.39
CA ASP A 54 -13.41 3.78 -8.80
C ASP A 54 -13.93 5.06 -8.13
N SER A 55 -13.49 5.35 -6.90
CA SER A 55 -13.87 6.54 -6.12
C SER A 55 -12.71 7.52 -5.87
N CYS A 56 -11.61 7.42 -6.62
CA CYS A 56 -10.39 8.23 -6.39
C CYS A 56 -9.76 8.08 -4.99
N GLU A 57 -9.90 6.90 -4.39
CA GLU A 57 -9.42 6.58 -3.04
C GLU A 57 -7.91 6.31 -2.98
N ASP A 58 -7.34 5.78 -4.06
CA ASP A 58 -5.93 5.47 -4.15
C ASP A 58 -5.14 6.69 -4.61
N THR A 59 -3.97 6.91 -4.02
CA THR A 59 -2.99 7.84 -4.59
C THR A 59 -1.96 7.07 -5.39
N ILE A 60 -1.60 7.56 -6.57
CA ILE A 60 -0.48 7.04 -7.36
C ILE A 60 0.83 7.13 -6.54
N ASN A 61 0.97 8.16 -5.72
CA ASN A 61 2.10 8.31 -4.79
C ASN A 61 2.05 7.27 -3.65
N GLY A 62 0.84 6.96 -3.16
CA GLY A 62 0.60 5.88 -2.20
C GLY A 62 0.97 4.52 -2.76
N ALA A 63 0.56 4.25 -4.00
CA ALA A 63 0.83 3.01 -4.72
C ALA A 63 2.32 2.78 -5.03
N LEU A 64 3.17 3.80 -5.01
CA LEU A 64 4.64 3.62 -5.02
C LEU A 64 5.21 3.50 -3.60
N SER A 65 4.69 4.27 -2.64
CA SER A 65 5.19 4.27 -1.26
C SER A 65 4.97 2.93 -0.55
N VAL A 66 3.86 2.24 -0.82
CA VAL A 66 3.55 0.92 -0.23
C VAL A 66 4.52 -0.17 -0.72
N PRO A 67 4.72 -0.40 -2.03
CA PRO A 67 5.70 -1.38 -2.49
C PRO A 67 7.14 -1.01 -2.12
N LEU A 68 7.51 0.28 -2.07
CA LEU A 68 8.82 0.71 -1.60
C LEU A 68 9.05 0.34 -0.13
N THR A 69 8.10 0.66 0.76
CA THR A 69 8.23 0.37 2.20
C THR A 69 8.22 -1.12 2.49
N LEU A 70 7.35 -1.90 1.84
CA LEU A 70 7.33 -3.36 1.97
C LEU A 70 8.62 -4.00 1.46
N SER A 71 9.16 -3.52 0.35
CA SER A 71 10.42 -4.01 -0.20
C SER A 71 11.59 -3.74 0.75
N VAL A 72 11.68 -2.52 1.31
CA VAL A 72 12.73 -2.15 2.28
C VAL A 72 12.63 -2.99 3.56
N LEU A 73 11.41 -3.19 4.10
CA LEU A 73 11.20 -4.03 5.27
C LEU A 73 11.62 -5.48 5.02
N ALA A 74 11.25 -6.05 3.87
CA ALA A 74 11.63 -7.42 3.50
C ALA A 74 13.15 -7.59 3.38
N VAL A 75 13.84 -6.61 2.77
CA VAL A 75 15.31 -6.61 2.66
C VAL A 75 15.96 -6.53 4.05
N ILE A 76 15.50 -5.64 4.91
CA ILE A 76 16.04 -5.51 6.28
C ILE A 76 15.87 -6.82 7.05
N ILE A 77 14.69 -7.43 7.02
CA ILE A 77 14.42 -8.72 7.68
C ILE A 77 15.34 -9.81 7.12
N GLY A 78 15.48 -9.90 5.79
CA GLY A 78 16.37 -10.85 5.13
C GLY A 78 17.84 -10.68 5.55
N LEU A 79 18.34 -9.43 5.62
CA LEU A 79 19.70 -9.14 6.06
C LEU A 79 19.92 -9.49 7.53
N VAL A 80 18.95 -9.23 8.41
CA VAL A 80 19.03 -9.59 9.83
C VAL A 80 19.07 -11.10 10.01
N ILE A 81 18.20 -11.84 9.32
CA ILE A 81 18.20 -13.32 9.35
C ILE A 81 19.53 -13.86 8.83
N LEU A 82 20.00 -13.36 7.67
CA LEU A 82 21.27 -13.79 7.09
C LEU A 82 22.45 -13.50 8.02
N ALA A 83 22.50 -12.30 8.62
CA ALA A 83 23.53 -11.94 9.58
C ALA A 83 23.49 -12.85 10.82
N PHE A 84 22.30 -13.16 11.35
CA PHE A 84 22.14 -14.05 12.50
C PHE A 84 22.59 -15.48 12.19
N VAL A 85 22.20 -16.02 11.03
CA VAL A 85 22.62 -17.34 10.56
C VAL A 85 24.13 -17.38 10.37
N LEU A 86 24.72 -16.42 9.66
CA LEU A 86 26.17 -16.32 9.47
C LEU A 86 26.91 -16.17 10.80
N ALA A 87 26.38 -15.39 11.74
CA ALA A 87 26.96 -15.23 13.07
C ALA A 87 26.90 -16.55 13.87
N LYS A 88 25.78 -17.28 13.83
CA LYS A 88 25.64 -18.60 14.47
C LYS A 88 26.57 -19.63 13.85
N LEU A 89 26.65 -19.69 12.53
CA LEU A 89 27.55 -20.59 11.80
C LEU A 89 29.02 -20.26 12.07
N LYS A 90 29.41 -18.97 12.02
CA LYS A 90 30.77 -18.54 12.36
C LYS A 90 31.10 -18.84 13.82
N ARG A 91 30.16 -18.63 14.76
CA ARG A 91 30.35 -18.97 16.17
C ARG A 91 30.53 -20.48 16.35
N ASN A 92 29.75 -21.30 15.64
CA ASN A 92 29.86 -22.75 15.72
C ASN A 92 31.19 -23.23 15.11
N LYS A 93 31.51 -22.78 13.89
CA LYS A 93 32.78 -23.09 13.22
C LYS A 93 33.99 -22.62 14.02
N LYS A 94 33.92 -21.45 14.69
CA LYS A 94 35.02 -20.95 15.54
C LYS A 94 35.22 -21.81 16.78
N LYS A 95 34.14 -22.36 17.37
CA LYS A 95 34.24 -23.31 18.48
C LYS A 95 34.83 -24.65 18.01
N GLU A 96 34.38 -25.14 16.87
CA GLU A 96 34.88 -26.39 16.27
C GLU A 96 36.35 -26.30 15.87
N HIS A 97 36.75 -25.22 15.20
CA HIS A 97 38.14 -25.00 14.78
C HIS A 97 39.10 -24.83 15.96
N ARG A 98 38.65 -24.24 17.09
CA ARG A 98 39.45 -24.23 18.32
C ARG A 98 39.67 -25.64 18.86
N ARG A 99 38.63 -26.47 18.91
CA ARG A 99 38.74 -27.86 19.38
C ARG A 99 39.68 -28.70 18.51
N ILE A 100 39.62 -28.55 17.19
CA ILE A 100 40.50 -29.28 16.26
C ILE A 100 41.96 -28.84 16.43
N VAL A 101 42.23 -27.54 16.56
CA VAL A 101 43.59 -27.02 16.81
C VAL A 101 44.13 -27.45 18.17
N GLU A 102 43.29 -27.48 19.21
CA GLU A 102 43.65 -27.99 20.54
C GLU A 102 43.94 -29.50 20.51
N ALA A 103 43.13 -30.29 19.80
CA ALA A 103 43.37 -31.72 19.61
C ALA A 103 44.67 -31.99 18.84
N GLN A 104 44.96 -31.21 17.78
CA GLN A 104 46.18 -31.34 17.00
C GLN A 104 47.43 -30.92 17.79
N ARG A 105 47.34 -29.89 18.64
CA ARG A 105 48.44 -29.49 19.54
C ARG A 105 48.73 -30.57 20.58
N GLY A 106 47.70 -31.24 21.11
CA GLY A 106 47.86 -32.36 22.03
C GLY A 106 48.61 -33.54 21.42
N TYR A 107 48.28 -33.91 20.17
CA TYR A 107 48.97 -34.96 19.41
C TYR A 107 50.45 -34.62 19.17
N ASN A 108 50.74 -33.41 18.69
CA ASN A 108 52.11 -32.99 18.36
C ASN A 108 53.05 -32.83 19.58
N THR A 109 52.54 -32.84 20.81
CA THR A 109 53.36 -32.68 22.04
C THR A 109 53.66 -34.04 22.70
N ALA A 110 53.03 -35.13 22.23
CA ALA A 110 53.18 -36.48 22.79
C ALA A 110 54.25 -37.33 22.08
N GLU A 111 54.91 -36.77 21.06
CA GLU A 111 56.00 -37.37 20.28
C GLU A 111 57.30 -36.59 20.52
#